data_AF-A0A7D6Z4L0-F1
#
_entry.id   AF-A0A7D6Z4L0-F1
#
_cell.length_a   1.000
_cell.length_b   1.000
_cell.length_c   1.000
_cell.angle_alpha   90.00
_cell.angle_beta   90.00
_cell.angle_gamma   90.00
#
_symmetry.space_group_name_H-M   'P 1'
#
loop_
_entity.id
_entity.type
_entity.pdbx_description
1 polymer ?
#
loop_
_entity_poly.entity_id
_entity_poly.type
_entity_poly.pdbx_seq_one_letter_code
_entity_poly.pdbx_strand_id
1 'polypeptide(L)'
;MDHRNAGLSRRRVLIATGASIGLAALTRPAPTGRITRNVSSYAAGVEGCCARAELAEQAVVQRHVRTVWGRPWARLGRLVWPAAVVDQSFVRWCYWWQAQLLDCAVDAAQRGRDPERIGRVSALARGIRTRNLTGWTNRYYDDMGWLAIALERADRLLGVRFGNAVGDLKSALFDGWNPVVGAVPWRMGDDYYNAVAIGPTGIAMARLGEVSRARQLAEFLHTRLRDPATGLILDGVHEPGGQVNPTVLTYCQGVAIGLETELAMRTGDVDHRNRATDLVAATATGLTRAGVIAAAGGNDSGLFMGILARYLAETALALGNTTAARIVHESARAAWDNRAEVQGLPLFGMDWSRPVTVPGTPEAVAQLFPSAVSPSENLSPDLSVQLSGWMLLEADYRLTAAGL
;
A
#
# COMPACT_ATOMS: atom_id res chain seq x y z
N MET A 1 -36.43 -15.67 -2.67
CA MET A 1 -36.63 -14.69 -3.76
C MET A 1 -35.81 -13.47 -3.37
N ASP A 2 -34.48 -13.60 -3.38
CA ASP A 2 -33.61 -13.28 -4.52
C ASP A 2 -33.74 -11.82 -4.95
N HIS A 3 -32.78 -10.99 -4.56
CA HIS A 3 -32.09 -10.06 -5.44
C HIS A 3 -30.77 -9.64 -4.81
N ARG A 4 -29.71 -10.34 -5.24
CA ARG A 4 -28.31 -9.91 -5.16
C ARG A 4 -28.13 -8.65 -6.00
N ASN A 5 -27.57 -7.59 -5.43
CA ASN A 5 -26.96 -6.51 -6.19
C ASN A 5 -25.54 -6.26 -5.67
N ALA A 6 -24.59 -7.02 -6.24
CA ALA A 6 -23.17 -6.77 -6.13
C ALA A 6 -22.83 -5.61 -7.09
N GLY A 7 -22.57 -4.42 -6.52
CA GLY A 7 -22.08 -3.26 -7.27
C GLY A 7 -20.66 -3.50 -7.76
N LEU A 8 -20.53 -3.87 -9.03
CA LEU A 8 -19.26 -3.94 -9.75
C LEU A 8 -18.63 -2.54 -9.84
N SER A 9 -17.48 -2.36 -9.19
CA SER A 9 -16.63 -1.17 -9.26
C SER A 9 -16.21 -0.87 -10.71
N ARG A 10 -16.78 0.18 -11.30
CA ARG A 10 -16.46 0.64 -12.67
C ARG A 10 -15.24 1.57 -12.67
N ARG A 11 -14.03 1.02 -12.47
CA ARG A 11 -12.80 1.65 -12.97
C ARG A 11 -12.65 1.33 -14.46
N ARG A 12 -13.36 2.06 -15.33
CA ARG A 12 -13.16 1.95 -16.79
C ARG A 12 -11.87 2.66 -17.19
N VAL A 13 -11.03 1.88 -17.85
CA VAL A 13 -9.84 2.24 -18.63
C VAL A 13 -10.25 3.22 -19.73
N LEU A 14 -9.57 4.37 -19.84
CA LEU A 14 -9.64 5.22 -21.03
C LEU A 14 -8.97 4.48 -22.20
N ILE A 15 -9.78 4.05 -23.16
CA ILE A 15 -9.33 3.51 -24.45
C ILE A 15 -9.18 4.70 -25.39
N ALA A 16 -7.96 4.98 -25.82
CA ALA A 16 -7.74 5.79 -27.02
C ALA A 16 -7.96 4.89 -28.23
N THR A 17 -8.96 5.23 -29.05
CA THR A 17 -9.29 4.58 -30.32
C THR A 17 -8.24 4.90 -31.38
N GLY A 18 -7.66 3.87 -32.00
CA GLY A 18 -6.76 4.03 -33.14
C GLY A 18 -6.28 2.68 -33.70
N ALA A 19 -6.95 2.21 -34.74
CA ALA A 19 -6.57 1.21 -35.75
C ALA A 19 -5.86 -0.09 -35.30
N SER A 20 -6.63 -1.17 -35.28
CA SER A 20 -6.17 -2.56 -35.20
C SER A 20 -5.38 -2.96 -36.46
N ILE A 21 -4.09 -3.25 -36.31
CA ILE A 21 -3.35 -4.10 -37.25
C ILE A 21 -3.01 -5.38 -36.49
N GLY A 22 -3.60 -6.48 -36.94
CA GLY A 22 -3.38 -7.80 -36.37
C GLY A 22 -1.94 -8.24 -36.59
N LEU A 23 -1.26 -8.59 -35.50
CA LEU A 23 -0.11 -9.49 -35.55
C LEU A 23 -0.35 -10.61 -34.53
N ALA A 24 -0.90 -11.71 -35.03
CA ALA A 24 -0.76 -13.01 -34.40
C ALA A 24 0.70 -13.45 -34.58
N ALA A 25 1.51 -13.29 -33.53
CA ALA A 25 2.85 -13.89 -33.46
C ALA A 25 3.17 -14.28 -32.01
N LEU A 26 3.18 -15.60 -31.82
CA LEU A 26 3.72 -16.39 -30.72
C LEU A 26 4.84 -15.72 -29.92
N THR A 27 4.64 -15.56 -28.61
CA THR A 27 5.75 -15.54 -27.64
C THR A 27 5.36 -16.36 -26.44
N ARG A 28 6.12 -17.44 -26.17
CA ARG A 28 6.01 -18.25 -24.95
C ARG A 28 6.02 -17.34 -23.72
N PRO A 29 5.19 -17.59 -22.69
CA PRO A 29 5.37 -16.92 -21.41
C PRO A 29 6.80 -17.19 -20.91
N ALA A 30 7.44 -16.16 -20.36
CA ALA A 30 8.73 -16.32 -19.68
C ALA A 30 8.64 -17.49 -18.69
N PRO A 31 9.69 -18.32 -18.54
CA PRO A 31 9.62 -19.49 -17.68
C PRO A 31 9.25 -19.04 -16.27
N THR A 32 8.01 -19.34 -15.88
CA THR A 32 7.57 -19.29 -14.50
C THR A 32 8.37 -20.34 -13.77
N GLY A 33 9.36 -19.91 -12.99
CA GLY A 33 10.05 -20.81 -12.09
C GLY A 33 9.05 -21.62 -11.28
N ARG A 34 9.38 -22.87 -10.98
CA ARG A 34 8.52 -23.73 -10.16
C ARG A 34 8.27 -23.04 -8.83
N ILE A 35 7.00 -22.88 -8.47
CA ILE A 35 6.62 -22.41 -7.13
C ILE A 35 6.85 -23.58 -6.17
N THR A 36 7.65 -23.34 -5.13
CA THR A 36 7.96 -24.32 -4.10
C THR A 36 7.60 -23.75 -2.74
N ARG A 37 7.52 -24.64 -1.74
CA ARG A 37 7.50 -24.23 -0.34
C ARG A 37 8.87 -24.52 0.25
N ASN A 38 9.44 -23.53 0.92
CA ASN A 38 10.64 -23.69 1.73
C ASN A 38 10.26 -23.44 3.19
N VAL A 39 10.79 -24.27 4.08
CA VAL A 39 10.51 -24.23 5.53
C VAL A 39 11.74 -23.74 6.29
N SER A 40 12.61 -22.94 5.64
CA SER A 40 13.75 -22.31 6.31
C SER A 40 13.24 -21.62 7.58
N SER A 41 13.83 -21.94 8.73
CA SER A 41 13.41 -21.40 10.01
C SER A 41 13.48 -19.86 10.01
N TYR A 42 12.57 -19.23 10.74
CA TYR A 42 12.58 -17.79 10.97
C TYR A 42 13.84 -17.41 11.76
N ALA A 43 14.85 -16.88 11.07
CA ALA A 43 16.08 -16.41 11.72
C ALA A 43 15.77 -15.15 12.56
N ALA A 44 15.89 -15.26 13.88
CA ALA A 44 15.70 -14.13 14.77
C ALA A 44 16.87 -13.13 14.69
N GLY A 45 16.64 -11.89 15.14
CA GLY A 45 17.65 -10.85 15.23
C GLY A 45 17.77 -9.97 13.97
N VAL A 46 18.52 -8.88 14.11
CA VAL A 46 18.60 -7.79 13.13
C VAL A 46 19.09 -8.27 11.76
N GLU A 47 20.11 -9.13 11.72
CA GLU A 47 20.64 -9.69 10.47
C GLU A 47 19.60 -10.52 9.73
N GLY A 48 18.85 -11.36 10.46
CA GLY A 48 17.76 -12.16 9.90
C GLY A 48 16.64 -11.28 9.35
N CYS A 49 16.20 -10.27 10.10
CA CYS A 49 15.17 -9.32 9.64
C CYS A 49 15.64 -8.55 8.40
N CYS A 50 16.89 -8.10 8.39
CA CYS A 50 17.49 -7.38 7.26
C CYS A 50 17.49 -8.26 6.00
N ALA A 51 17.98 -9.50 6.11
CA ALA A 51 18.04 -10.43 4.98
C ALA A 51 16.65 -10.73 4.40
N ARG A 52 15.60 -10.86 5.24
CA ARG A 52 14.22 -11.03 4.78
C ARG A 52 13.72 -9.82 3.98
N ALA A 53 13.96 -8.61 4.48
CA ALA A 53 13.61 -7.38 3.80
C ALA A 53 14.34 -7.26 2.44
N GLU A 54 15.61 -7.65 2.36
CA GLU A 54 16.38 -7.68 1.11
C GLU A 54 15.85 -8.69 0.10
N LEU A 55 15.49 -9.88 0.55
CA LEU A 55 14.90 -10.89 -0.32
C LEU A 55 13.53 -10.43 -0.86
N ALA A 56 12.73 -9.73 -0.06
CA ALA A 56 11.47 -9.14 -0.50
C ALA A 56 11.68 -7.99 -1.49
N GLU A 57 12.63 -7.09 -1.25
CA GLU A 57 13.05 -6.06 -2.20
C GLU A 57 13.44 -6.71 -3.54
N GLN A 58 14.35 -7.69 -3.50
CA GLN A 58 14.86 -8.37 -4.69
C GLN A 58 13.72 -9.05 -5.46
N ALA A 59 12.81 -9.74 -4.77
CA ALA A 59 11.64 -10.38 -5.35
C ALA A 59 10.78 -9.38 -6.14
N VAL A 60 10.40 -8.25 -5.52
CA VAL A 60 9.54 -7.24 -6.14
C VAL A 60 10.26 -6.56 -7.31
N VAL A 61 11.53 -6.17 -7.13
CA VAL A 61 12.33 -5.52 -8.16
C VAL A 61 12.47 -6.41 -9.39
N GLN A 62 12.90 -7.66 -9.21
CA GLN A 62 13.14 -8.58 -10.31
C GLN A 62 11.84 -8.92 -11.04
N ARG A 63 10.74 -9.11 -10.32
CA ARG A 63 9.47 -9.57 -10.90
C ARG A 63 8.61 -8.45 -11.47
N HIS A 64 8.60 -7.27 -10.88
CA HIS A 64 7.65 -6.22 -11.26
C HIS A 64 8.29 -4.99 -11.91
N VAL A 65 9.47 -4.55 -11.47
CA VAL A 65 10.03 -3.25 -11.89
C VAL A 65 10.62 -3.33 -13.29
N ARG A 66 10.13 -2.50 -14.21
CA ARG A 66 10.59 -2.42 -15.61
C ARG A 66 10.77 -0.98 -16.06
N THR A 67 11.57 -0.78 -17.10
CA THR A 67 11.76 0.54 -17.75
C THR A 67 10.50 0.96 -18.49
N VAL A 68 10.10 2.22 -18.34
CA VAL A 68 8.98 2.80 -19.09
C VAL A 68 9.46 3.15 -20.49
N TRP A 69 8.87 2.52 -21.51
CA TRP A 69 9.13 2.82 -22.93
C TRP A 69 10.63 2.86 -23.30
N GLY A 70 11.42 1.92 -22.76
CA GLY A 70 12.86 1.81 -23.02
C GLY A 70 13.75 2.86 -22.34
N ARG A 71 13.19 3.74 -21.50
CA ARG A 71 13.95 4.81 -20.83
C ARG A 71 14.54 4.30 -19.51
N PRO A 72 15.87 4.15 -19.37
CA PRO A 72 16.47 3.55 -18.17
C PRO A 72 16.28 4.41 -16.90
N TRP A 73 16.13 5.72 -17.08
CA TRP A 73 15.91 6.69 -16.01
C TRP A 73 14.46 6.79 -15.53
N ALA A 74 13.52 6.08 -16.17
CA ALA A 74 12.10 6.02 -15.79
C ALA A 74 11.67 4.55 -15.62
N ARG A 75 11.27 4.18 -14.41
CA ARG A 75 10.87 2.81 -14.08
C ARG A 75 9.50 2.79 -13.42
N LEU A 76 8.74 1.73 -13.62
CA LEU A 76 7.46 1.47 -12.95
C LEU A 76 7.34 -0.03 -12.64
N GLY A 77 6.53 -0.36 -11.64
CA GLY A 77 6.12 -1.73 -11.33
C GLY A 77 4.96 -2.16 -12.20
N ARG A 78 5.08 -3.32 -12.83
CA ARG A 78 3.97 -4.02 -13.50
C ARG A 78 2.95 -4.48 -12.45
N LEU A 79 1.66 -4.38 -12.77
CA LEU A 79 0.58 -4.67 -11.82
C LEU A 79 0.50 -6.15 -11.44
N VAL A 80 0.91 -7.05 -12.34
CA VAL A 80 0.87 -8.49 -12.09
C VAL A 80 2.20 -9.13 -12.46
N TRP A 81 2.51 -10.25 -11.81
CA TRP A 81 3.57 -11.15 -12.21
C TRP A 81 3.08 -12.61 -12.12
N PRO A 82 3.32 -13.44 -13.15
CA PRO A 82 3.93 -13.11 -14.45
C PRO A 82 3.07 -12.17 -15.29
N ALA A 83 3.70 -11.21 -15.97
CA ALA A 83 3.00 -10.20 -16.77
C ALA A 83 2.89 -10.62 -18.24
N ALA A 84 1.69 -10.46 -18.82
CA ALA A 84 1.49 -10.56 -20.26
C ALA A 84 2.18 -9.40 -20.98
N VAL A 85 2.37 -9.51 -22.30
CA VAL A 85 3.04 -8.47 -23.11
C VAL A 85 2.34 -7.10 -22.98
N VAL A 86 1.00 -7.10 -22.89
CA VAL A 86 0.22 -5.87 -22.70
C VAL A 86 0.52 -5.20 -21.35
N ASP A 87 0.80 -5.97 -20.29
CA ASP A 87 1.16 -5.43 -18.98
C ASP A 87 2.58 -4.85 -18.97
N GLN A 88 3.42 -5.24 -19.94
CA GLN A 88 4.79 -4.73 -20.10
C GLN A 88 4.83 -3.36 -20.80
N SER A 89 3.79 -3.00 -21.57
CA SER A 89 3.72 -1.72 -22.29
C SER A 89 3.32 -0.54 -21.40
N PHE A 90 2.90 -0.80 -20.15
CA PHE A 90 2.33 0.18 -19.23
C PHE A 90 1.10 0.92 -19.78
N VAL A 91 0.40 0.36 -20.78
CA VAL A 91 -0.93 0.86 -21.16
C VAL A 91 -1.87 0.84 -19.96
N ARG A 92 -1.82 -0.24 -19.17
CA ARG A 92 -2.42 -0.31 -17.83
C ARG A 92 -1.37 -0.01 -16.77
N TRP A 93 -1.72 0.86 -15.83
CA TRP A 93 -0.93 1.15 -14.65
C TRP A 93 -1.84 1.68 -13.54
N CYS A 94 -1.38 1.64 -12.29
CA CYS A 94 -2.14 2.07 -11.12
C CYS A 94 -1.30 3.04 -10.32
N TYR A 95 -1.65 4.33 -10.36
CA TYR A 95 -0.85 5.42 -9.83
C TYR A 95 -0.47 5.20 -8.36
N TRP A 96 -1.44 4.94 -7.49
CA TRP A 96 -1.17 4.78 -6.05
C TRP A 96 -0.35 3.53 -5.72
N TRP A 97 -0.44 2.44 -6.50
CA TRP A 97 0.44 1.29 -6.30
C TRP A 97 1.90 1.67 -6.59
N GLN A 98 2.13 2.58 -7.54
CA GLN A 98 3.48 3.07 -7.82
C GLN A 98 3.97 4.01 -6.72
N ALA A 99 3.08 4.79 -6.10
CA ALA A 99 3.43 5.57 -4.91
C ALA A 99 3.86 4.66 -3.75
N GLN A 100 3.14 3.56 -3.51
CA GLN A 100 3.51 2.56 -2.49
C GLN A 100 4.81 1.83 -2.84
N LEU A 101 5.02 1.49 -4.11
CA LEU A 101 6.30 0.91 -4.59
C LEU A 101 7.48 1.89 -4.39
N LEU A 102 7.27 3.17 -4.67
CA LEU A 102 8.26 4.21 -4.38
C LEU A 102 8.55 4.27 -2.88
N ASP A 103 7.52 4.19 -2.05
CA ASP A 103 7.64 4.25 -0.59
C ASP A 103 8.41 3.04 -0.01
N CYS A 104 8.17 1.83 -0.52
CA CYS A 104 8.99 0.66 -0.18
C CYS A 104 10.45 0.80 -0.66
N ALA A 105 10.66 1.41 -1.83
CA ALA A 105 12.02 1.69 -2.31
C ALA A 105 12.74 2.71 -1.41
N VAL A 106 12.01 3.66 -0.82
CA VAL A 106 12.56 4.58 0.19
C VAL A 106 12.92 3.83 1.47
N ASP A 107 12.08 2.90 1.95
CA ASP A 107 12.42 2.04 3.10
C ASP A 107 13.73 1.27 2.88
N ALA A 108 13.86 0.58 1.74
CA ALA A 108 15.06 -0.19 1.42
C ALA A 108 16.32 0.69 1.31
N ALA A 109 16.21 1.87 0.70
CA ALA A 109 17.30 2.84 0.62
C ALA A 109 17.68 3.44 1.98
N GLN A 110 16.73 3.55 2.91
CA GLN A 110 16.98 3.96 4.28
C GLN A 110 17.66 2.85 5.08
N ARG A 111 17.22 1.60 4.92
CA ARG A 111 17.80 0.42 5.58
C ARG A 111 19.26 0.19 5.17
N GLY A 112 19.56 0.30 3.88
CA GLY A 112 20.92 0.15 3.37
C GLY A 112 21.16 1.09 2.19
N ARG A 113 21.74 2.26 2.47
CA ARG A 113 21.98 3.29 1.46
C ARG A 113 23.03 2.82 0.45
N ASP A 114 22.63 2.68 -0.81
CA ASP A 114 23.47 2.28 -1.93
C ASP A 114 23.08 3.06 -3.21
N PRO A 115 24.04 3.36 -4.12
CA PRO A 115 23.74 4.04 -5.38
C PRO A 115 22.66 3.41 -6.26
N GLU A 116 22.54 2.08 -6.31
CA GLU A 116 21.47 1.40 -7.07
C GLU A 116 20.10 1.70 -6.44
N ARG A 117 19.96 1.58 -5.12
CA ARG A 117 18.72 1.89 -4.40
C ARG A 117 18.31 3.35 -4.55
N ILE A 118 19.25 4.30 -4.43
CA ILE A 118 19.00 5.74 -4.66
C ILE A 118 18.59 5.99 -6.13
N GLY A 119 19.27 5.34 -7.07
CA GLY A 119 18.90 5.37 -8.49
C GLY A 119 17.51 4.82 -8.75
N ARG A 120 17.10 3.76 -8.03
CA ARG A 120 15.77 3.12 -8.10
C ARG A 120 14.67 4.08 -7.65
N VAL A 121 14.83 4.71 -6.48
CA VAL A 121 13.91 5.75 -5.97
C VAL A 121 13.72 6.86 -7.01
N SER A 122 14.84 7.37 -7.52
CA SER A 122 14.84 8.42 -8.54
C SER A 122 14.13 8.00 -9.84
N ALA A 123 14.37 6.76 -10.29
CA ALA A 123 13.77 6.24 -11.52
C ALA A 123 12.27 5.94 -11.38
N LEU A 124 11.82 5.46 -10.22
CA LEU A 124 10.41 5.22 -9.94
C LEU A 124 9.61 6.53 -9.93
N ALA A 125 10.07 7.55 -9.19
CA ALA A 125 9.42 8.85 -9.17
C ALA A 125 9.34 9.50 -10.56
N ARG A 126 10.44 9.45 -11.35
CA ARG A 126 10.41 9.92 -12.75
C ARG A 126 9.48 9.09 -13.63
N GLY A 127 9.39 7.78 -13.39
CA GLY A 127 8.46 6.90 -14.10
C GLY A 127 7.01 7.29 -13.86
N ILE A 128 6.64 7.57 -12.61
CA ILE A 128 5.29 8.03 -12.23
C ILE A 128 4.95 9.31 -12.98
N ARG A 129 5.81 10.34 -12.87
CA ARG A 129 5.60 11.62 -13.56
C ARG A 129 5.50 11.46 -15.09
N THR A 130 6.41 10.68 -15.67
CA THR A 130 6.47 10.46 -17.13
C THR A 130 5.19 9.78 -17.62
N ARG A 131 4.70 8.78 -16.88
CA ARG A 131 3.52 8.00 -17.29
C ARG A 131 2.21 8.74 -17.03
N ASN A 132 2.15 9.59 -16.01
CA ASN A 132 0.95 10.32 -15.64
C ASN A 132 0.55 11.42 -16.64
N LEU A 133 1.47 11.88 -17.51
CA LEU A 133 1.28 12.92 -18.55
C LEU A 133 0.87 14.31 -18.02
N THR A 134 -0.03 14.40 -17.05
CA THR A 134 -0.45 15.62 -16.33
C THR A 134 0.57 16.09 -15.28
N GLY A 135 1.75 15.47 -15.22
CA GLY A 135 2.76 15.77 -14.21
C GLY A 135 2.53 14.97 -12.92
N TRP A 136 2.52 15.66 -11.77
CA TRP A 136 2.42 15.02 -10.46
C TRP A 136 0.98 14.91 -9.94
N THR A 137 0.05 15.68 -10.49
CA THR A 137 -1.33 15.73 -10.00
C THR A 137 -2.24 14.83 -10.81
N ASN A 138 -3.34 14.39 -10.20
CA ASN A 138 -4.41 13.65 -10.86
C ASN A 138 -5.78 13.98 -10.22
N ARG A 139 -6.83 13.22 -10.56
CA ARG A 139 -8.21 13.47 -10.06
C ARG A 139 -8.58 12.84 -8.72
N TYR A 140 -7.66 12.08 -8.14
CA TYR A 140 -7.85 11.23 -6.96
C TYR A 140 -7.00 11.82 -5.83
N TYR A 141 -7.64 12.32 -4.77
CA TYR A 141 -6.91 12.97 -3.67
C TYR A 141 -6.12 11.95 -2.84
N ASP A 142 -6.62 10.72 -2.75
CA ASP A 142 -5.91 9.57 -2.18
C ASP A 142 -4.63 9.26 -2.95
N ASP A 143 -4.70 9.12 -4.28
CA ASP A 143 -3.52 8.91 -5.13
C ASP A 143 -2.46 9.99 -4.89
N MET A 144 -2.87 11.26 -4.91
CA MET A 144 -1.97 12.40 -4.69
C MET A 144 -1.39 12.42 -3.26
N GLY A 145 -2.20 12.11 -2.25
CA GLY A 145 -1.76 12.01 -0.85
C GLY A 145 -0.68 10.94 -0.67
N TRP A 146 -0.86 9.76 -1.26
CA TRP A 146 0.15 8.71 -1.21
C TRP A 146 1.47 9.12 -1.86
N LEU A 147 1.42 9.76 -3.03
CA LEU A 147 2.64 10.21 -3.68
C LEU A 147 3.32 11.36 -2.90
N ALA A 148 2.54 12.27 -2.31
CA ALA A 148 3.06 13.36 -1.50
C ALA A 148 3.87 12.82 -0.32
N ILE A 149 3.35 11.81 0.38
CA ILE A 149 4.04 11.12 1.47
C ILE A 149 5.34 10.49 0.97
N ALA A 150 5.31 9.71 -0.12
CA ALA A 150 6.48 9.01 -0.61
C ALA A 150 7.60 9.97 -1.08
N LEU A 151 7.24 11.07 -1.75
CA LEU A 151 8.20 12.08 -2.20
C LEU A 151 8.75 12.93 -1.05
N GLU A 152 7.92 13.27 -0.06
CA GLU A 152 8.37 13.91 1.18
C GLU A 152 9.39 13.04 1.90
N ARG A 153 9.11 11.74 2.03
CA ARG A 153 10.03 10.79 2.65
C ARG A 153 11.34 10.65 1.88
N ALA A 154 11.28 10.62 0.54
CA ALA A 154 12.47 10.56 -0.30
C ALA A 154 13.39 11.77 -0.08
N ASP A 155 12.82 12.98 0.08
CA ASP A 155 13.60 14.17 0.42
C ASP A 155 14.14 14.08 1.86
N ARG A 156 13.25 13.94 2.85
CA ARG A 156 13.62 13.99 4.27
C ARG A 156 14.61 12.91 4.70
N LEU A 157 14.48 11.69 4.17
CA LEU A 157 15.28 10.54 4.60
C LEU A 157 16.51 10.30 3.72
N LEU A 158 16.42 10.65 2.43
CA LEU A 158 17.47 10.30 1.45
C LEU A 158 18.12 11.53 0.81
N GLY A 159 17.54 12.72 0.93
CA GLY A 159 17.95 13.94 0.23
C GLY A 159 17.63 13.91 -1.27
N VAL A 160 16.69 13.05 -1.70
CA VAL A 160 16.34 12.90 -3.12
C VAL A 160 15.13 13.77 -3.45
N ARG A 161 15.36 14.85 -4.19
CA ARG A 161 14.36 15.86 -4.55
C ARG A 161 13.94 15.81 -6.01
N PHE A 162 12.72 16.25 -6.29
CA PHE A 162 12.13 16.25 -7.63
C PHE A 162 11.56 17.62 -8.02
N GLY A 163 12.36 18.67 -7.85
CA GLY A 163 11.91 20.05 -8.06
C GLY A 163 10.79 20.41 -7.08
N ASN A 164 9.72 21.05 -7.56
CA ASN A 164 8.58 21.45 -6.74
C ASN A 164 7.49 20.35 -6.57
N ALA A 165 7.79 19.07 -6.84
CA ALA A 165 6.78 18.01 -6.86
C ALA A 165 5.91 17.93 -5.59
N VAL A 166 6.53 18.05 -4.41
CA VAL A 166 5.82 18.07 -3.11
C VAL A 166 4.97 19.33 -2.97
N GLY A 167 5.45 20.49 -3.45
CA GLY A 167 4.69 21.73 -3.48
C GLY A 167 3.45 21.63 -4.38
N ASP A 168 3.60 21.10 -5.60
CA ASP A 168 2.51 20.91 -6.55
C ASP A 168 1.41 20.00 -5.98
N LEU A 169 1.81 18.89 -5.34
CA LEU A 169 0.89 17.97 -4.68
C LEU A 169 0.23 18.59 -3.46
N LYS A 170 0.99 19.32 -2.63
CA LYS A 170 0.46 20.05 -1.48
C LYS A 170 -0.62 21.03 -1.93
N SER A 171 -0.34 21.88 -2.93
CA SER A 171 -1.33 22.82 -3.48
C SER A 171 -2.58 22.10 -3.97
N ALA A 172 -2.45 21.01 -4.74
CA ALA A 172 -3.61 20.25 -5.21
C ALA A 172 -4.47 19.68 -4.08
N LEU A 173 -3.85 19.15 -3.01
CA LEU A 173 -4.57 18.66 -1.83
C LEU A 173 -5.26 19.80 -1.06
N PHE A 174 -4.66 20.99 -1.03
CA PHE A 174 -5.27 22.19 -0.43
C PHE A 174 -6.45 22.70 -1.24
N ASP A 175 -6.32 22.77 -2.56
CA ASP A 175 -7.37 23.24 -3.46
C ASP A 175 -8.59 22.31 -3.44
N GLY A 176 -8.37 21.02 -3.15
CA GLY A 176 -9.43 20.04 -2.97
C GLY A 176 -10.19 20.09 -1.66
N TRP A 177 -9.78 20.95 -0.73
CA TRP A 177 -10.42 21.07 0.56
C TRP A 177 -11.84 21.64 0.42
N ASN A 178 -12.83 20.92 0.94
CA ASN A 178 -14.16 21.47 1.10
C ASN A 178 -14.27 22.18 2.46
N PRO A 179 -14.40 23.52 2.50
CA PRO A 179 -14.48 24.26 3.77
C PRO A 179 -15.76 24.00 4.56
N VAL A 180 -16.84 23.58 3.90
CA VAL A 180 -18.12 23.26 4.57
C VAL A 180 -18.04 21.90 5.25
N VAL A 181 -17.46 20.91 4.58
CA VAL A 181 -17.31 19.55 5.13
C VAL A 181 -16.10 19.45 6.07
N GLY A 182 -15.09 20.30 5.88
CA GLY A 182 -13.86 20.26 6.67
C GLY A 182 -12.95 19.08 6.31
N ALA A 183 -12.99 18.61 5.07
CA ALA A 183 -12.18 17.49 4.59
C ALA A 183 -11.97 17.55 3.07
N VAL A 184 -11.10 16.66 2.57
CA VAL A 184 -10.94 16.40 1.13
C VAL A 184 -11.81 15.21 0.72
N PRO A 185 -12.56 15.29 -0.38
CA PRO A 185 -13.32 14.15 -0.89
C PRO A 185 -12.38 13.11 -1.50
N TRP A 186 -12.92 11.97 -1.91
CA TRP A 186 -12.13 10.93 -2.57
C TRP A 186 -11.57 11.41 -3.91
N ARG A 187 -12.40 12.11 -4.69
CA ARG A 187 -12.05 12.58 -6.04
C ARG A 187 -12.55 14.00 -6.25
N MET A 188 -11.98 14.68 -7.23
CA MET A 188 -12.46 15.99 -7.66
C MET A 188 -13.95 15.94 -8.02
N GLY A 189 -14.74 16.78 -7.36
CA GLY A 189 -16.19 16.91 -7.57
C GLY A 189 -17.03 15.77 -6.97
N ASP A 190 -16.44 14.87 -6.17
CA ASP A 190 -17.16 13.80 -5.48
C ASP A 190 -17.75 14.31 -4.16
N ASP A 191 -18.81 13.66 -3.69
CA ASP A 191 -19.40 13.90 -2.36
C ASP A 191 -18.99 12.83 -1.34
N TYR A 192 -18.21 11.83 -1.74
CA TYR A 192 -17.73 10.76 -0.88
C TYR A 192 -16.41 11.13 -0.19
N TYR A 193 -16.40 11.14 1.13
CA TYR A 193 -15.24 11.45 1.98
C TYR A 193 -14.81 10.18 2.70
N ASN A 194 -13.61 9.69 2.41
CA ASN A 194 -13.14 8.40 2.88
C ASN A 194 -11.78 8.47 3.55
N ALA A 195 -11.49 7.46 4.36
CA ALA A 195 -10.25 7.38 5.13
C ALA A 195 -9.01 7.38 4.22
N VAL A 196 -9.09 6.78 3.01
CA VAL A 196 -7.95 6.72 2.06
C VAL A 196 -7.58 8.07 1.46
N ALA A 197 -8.52 9.01 1.35
CA ALA A 197 -8.18 10.37 0.92
C ALA A 197 -7.76 11.24 2.12
N ILE A 198 -8.52 11.15 3.21
CA ILE A 198 -8.35 12.01 4.40
C ILE A 198 -7.06 11.69 5.14
N GLY A 199 -6.80 10.43 5.44
CA GLY A 199 -5.66 10.00 6.26
C GLY A 199 -4.31 10.36 5.62
N PRO A 200 -4.01 9.93 4.39
CA PRO A 200 -2.77 10.29 3.70
C PRO A 200 -2.61 11.79 3.50
N THR A 201 -3.70 12.51 3.20
CA THR A 201 -3.66 13.98 3.14
C THR A 201 -3.26 14.56 4.48
N GLY A 202 -3.89 14.12 5.58
CA GLY A 202 -3.57 14.59 6.93
C GLY A 202 -2.12 14.32 7.31
N ILE A 203 -1.60 13.13 7.00
CA ILE A 203 -0.20 12.76 7.26
C ILE A 203 0.74 13.65 6.47
N ALA A 204 0.47 13.86 5.18
CA ALA A 204 1.25 14.77 4.34
C ALA A 204 1.21 16.19 4.93
N MET A 205 0.04 16.70 5.33
CA MET A 205 -0.10 18.03 5.92
C MET A 205 0.68 18.16 7.23
N ALA A 206 0.60 17.17 8.12
CA ALA A 206 1.38 17.16 9.35
C ALA A 206 2.88 17.24 9.06
N ARG A 207 3.36 16.41 8.12
CA ARG A 207 4.79 16.36 7.74
C ARG A 207 5.27 17.65 7.06
N LEU A 208 4.40 18.33 6.32
CA LEU A 208 4.69 19.58 5.61
C LEU A 208 4.45 20.85 6.45
N GLY A 209 4.22 20.71 7.77
CA GLY A 209 4.08 21.83 8.71
C GLY A 209 2.66 22.41 8.82
N GLU A 210 1.69 21.86 8.10
CA GLU A 210 0.29 22.30 8.07
C GLU A 210 -0.52 21.64 9.19
N VAL A 211 -0.03 21.78 10.43
CA VAL A 211 -0.52 21.05 11.61
C VAL A 211 -2.00 21.34 11.88
N SER A 212 -2.46 22.58 11.70
CA SER A 212 -3.88 22.94 11.88
C SER A 212 -4.79 22.16 10.93
N ARG A 213 -4.37 22.00 9.66
CA ARG A 213 -5.13 21.24 8.66
C ARG A 213 -5.14 19.74 8.97
N ALA A 214 -4.00 19.21 9.39
CA ALA A 214 -3.88 17.82 9.83
C ALA A 214 -4.80 17.52 11.04
N ARG A 215 -4.89 18.43 12.03
CA ARG A 215 -5.81 18.29 13.18
C ARG A 215 -7.27 18.23 12.74
N GLN A 216 -7.68 19.07 11.79
CA GLN A 216 -9.06 19.05 11.25
C GLN A 216 -9.38 17.71 10.58
N LEU A 217 -8.45 17.15 9.80
CA LEU A 217 -8.64 15.85 9.17
C LEU A 217 -8.67 14.70 10.18
N ALA A 218 -7.83 14.74 11.22
CA ALA A 218 -7.85 13.77 12.30
C ALA A 218 -9.19 13.81 13.05
N GLU A 219 -9.68 15.01 13.35
CA GLU A 219 -10.98 15.19 13.99
C GLU A 219 -12.12 14.69 13.10
N PHE A 220 -12.05 14.89 11.78
CA PHE A 220 -13.03 14.33 10.85
C PHE A 220 -13.04 12.79 10.92
N LEU A 221 -11.87 12.13 10.86
CA LEU A 221 -11.81 10.66 11.00
C LEU A 221 -12.40 10.22 12.34
N HIS A 222 -12.06 10.91 13.43
CA HIS A 222 -12.48 10.57 14.78
C HIS A 222 -13.99 10.74 15.01
N THR A 223 -14.58 11.82 14.49
CA THR A 223 -15.99 12.17 14.77
C THR A 223 -16.97 11.66 13.73
N ARG A 224 -16.55 11.54 12.48
CA ARG A 224 -17.43 11.15 11.37
C ARG A 224 -17.29 9.69 10.98
N LEU A 225 -16.08 9.11 11.10
CA LEU A 225 -15.80 7.77 10.61
C LEU A 225 -15.48 6.75 11.70
N ARG A 226 -15.33 7.14 12.97
CA ARG A 226 -15.14 6.17 14.06
C ARG A 226 -16.46 5.51 14.40
N ASP A 227 -16.49 4.19 14.34
CA ASP A 227 -17.58 3.38 14.88
C ASP A 227 -17.53 3.41 16.43
N PRO A 228 -18.57 3.91 17.12
CA PRO A 228 -18.59 3.95 18.57
C PRO A 228 -18.62 2.57 19.22
N ALA A 229 -19.08 1.53 18.52
CA ALA A 229 -19.18 0.18 19.09
C ALA A 229 -17.83 -0.54 19.14
N THR A 230 -17.06 -0.48 18.04
CA THR A 230 -15.77 -1.16 17.94
C THR A 230 -14.57 -0.26 18.19
N GLY A 231 -14.74 1.06 18.06
CA GLY A 231 -13.65 2.04 18.06
C GLY A 231 -12.84 2.08 16.76
N LEU A 232 -13.20 1.28 15.75
CA LEU A 232 -12.52 1.24 14.45
C LEU A 232 -13.01 2.35 13.51
N ILE A 233 -12.19 2.67 12.52
CA ILE A 233 -12.48 3.64 11.47
C ILE A 233 -13.16 2.95 10.29
N LEU A 234 -14.33 3.46 9.91
CA LEU A 234 -15.14 3.07 8.77
C LEU A 234 -14.55 3.64 7.47
N ASP A 235 -14.93 3.07 6.32
CA ASP A 235 -14.34 3.46 5.03
C ASP A 235 -14.60 4.93 4.67
N GLY A 236 -15.83 5.40 4.80
CA GLY A 236 -16.17 6.76 4.40
C GLY A 236 -17.63 7.14 4.60
N VAL A 237 -17.98 8.34 4.17
CA VAL A 237 -19.30 8.96 4.32
C VAL A 237 -19.60 9.86 3.12
N HIS A 238 -20.84 9.88 2.63
CA HIS A 238 -21.29 10.89 1.67
C HIS A 238 -21.68 12.18 2.38
N GLU A 239 -21.12 13.32 1.97
CA GLU A 239 -21.44 14.65 2.50
C GLU A 239 -21.69 15.69 1.39
N PRO A 240 -22.78 16.49 1.50
CA PRO A 240 -23.77 16.47 2.58
C PRO A 240 -24.71 15.27 2.48
N GLY A 241 -24.98 14.60 3.60
CA GLY A 241 -25.98 13.52 3.64
C GLY A 241 -25.77 12.49 4.76
N GLY A 242 -24.56 12.41 5.31
CA GLY A 242 -24.23 11.54 6.43
C GLY A 242 -24.39 10.05 6.16
N GLN A 243 -24.48 9.63 4.88
CA GLN A 243 -24.59 8.20 4.55
C GLN A 243 -23.23 7.53 4.70
N VAL A 244 -23.04 6.85 5.82
CA VAL A 244 -21.79 6.17 6.17
C VAL A 244 -21.70 4.81 5.47
N ASN A 245 -20.53 4.51 4.91
CA ASN A 245 -20.15 3.17 4.48
C ASN A 245 -19.53 2.42 5.67
N PRO A 246 -20.20 1.39 6.23
CA PRO A 246 -19.76 0.72 7.45
C PRO A 246 -18.62 -0.28 7.23
N THR A 247 -18.04 -0.33 6.03
CA THR A 247 -16.94 -1.25 5.73
C THR A 247 -15.72 -0.91 6.57
N VAL A 248 -15.19 -1.91 7.27
CA VAL A 248 -13.96 -1.79 8.06
C VAL A 248 -12.80 -2.41 7.27
N LEU A 249 -11.77 -1.62 6.99
CA LEU A 249 -10.59 -2.04 6.24
C LEU A 249 -9.32 -1.75 7.05
N THR A 250 -8.30 -2.61 6.92
CA THR A 250 -7.05 -2.51 7.68
C THR A 250 -6.30 -1.21 7.40
N TYR A 251 -6.29 -0.75 6.15
CA TYR A 251 -5.62 0.51 5.78
C TYR A 251 -6.28 1.74 6.43
N CYS A 252 -7.61 1.75 6.63
CA CYS A 252 -8.32 2.85 7.27
C CYS A 252 -7.78 3.07 8.68
N GLN A 253 -7.53 1.97 9.40
CA GLN A 253 -6.94 2.01 10.72
C GLN A 253 -5.50 2.51 10.65
N GLY A 254 -4.72 1.97 9.70
CA GLY A 254 -3.32 2.38 9.49
C GLY A 254 -3.18 3.88 9.30
N VAL A 255 -3.92 4.48 8.38
CA VAL A 255 -3.80 5.92 8.10
C VAL A 255 -4.31 6.80 9.25
N ALA A 256 -5.33 6.38 9.99
CA ALA A 256 -5.80 7.10 11.16
C ALA A 256 -4.79 7.01 12.33
N ILE A 257 -4.25 5.82 12.60
CA ILE A 257 -3.16 5.59 13.57
C ILE A 257 -1.94 6.44 13.20
N GLY A 258 -1.54 6.44 11.93
CA GLY A 258 -0.43 7.22 11.42
C GLY A 258 -0.64 8.73 11.60
N LEU A 259 -1.82 9.24 11.24
CA LEU A 259 -2.14 10.66 11.40
C LEU A 259 -2.13 11.11 12.86
N GLU A 260 -2.77 10.35 13.76
CA GLU A 260 -2.76 10.65 15.20
C GLU A 260 -1.33 10.59 15.77
N THR A 261 -0.50 9.66 15.29
CA THR A 261 0.93 9.58 15.67
C THR A 261 1.72 10.80 15.20
N GLU A 262 1.55 11.22 13.94
CA GLU A 262 2.23 12.41 13.40
C GLU A 262 1.87 13.68 14.17
N LEU A 263 0.60 13.82 14.57
CA LEU A 263 0.11 14.92 15.38
C LEU A 263 0.66 14.87 16.79
N ALA A 264 0.59 13.72 17.47
CA ALA A 264 1.15 13.53 18.81
C ALA A 264 2.63 13.94 18.88
N MET A 265 3.42 13.56 17.87
CA MET A 265 4.85 13.90 17.81
C MET A 265 5.12 15.39 17.53
N ARG A 266 4.21 16.10 16.87
CA ARG A 266 4.39 17.52 16.50
C ARG A 266 3.82 18.50 17.50
N THR A 267 2.74 18.14 18.16
CA THR A 267 2.03 19.03 19.10
C THR A 267 2.35 18.72 20.55
N GLY A 268 2.80 17.50 20.87
CA GLY A 268 2.92 17.03 22.25
C GLY A 268 1.57 16.83 22.95
N ASP A 269 0.47 16.92 22.22
CA ASP A 269 -0.90 16.80 22.73
C ASP A 269 -1.20 15.34 23.10
N VAL A 270 -1.57 15.11 24.36
CA VAL A 270 -1.80 13.78 24.90
C VAL A 270 -3.03 13.11 24.28
N ASP A 271 -4.00 13.89 23.79
CA ASP A 271 -5.23 13.34 23.21
C ASP A 271 -4.95 12.57 21.93
N HIS A 272 -4.03 13.08 21.08
CA HIS A 272 -3.61 12.37 19.87
C HIS A 272 -2.88 11.06 20.20
N ARG A 273 -2.05 11.05 21.24
CA ARG A 273 -1.40 9.82 21.72
C ARG A 273 -2.42 8.80 22.22
N ASN A 274 -3.42 9.24 22.97
CA ASN A 274 -4.49 8.39 23.48
C ASN A 274 -5.31 7.80 22.33
N ARG A 275 -5.74 8.63 21.37
CA ARG A 275 -6.47 8.18 20.18
C ARG A 275 -5.69 7.15 19.36
N ALA A 276 -4.40 7.38 19.13
CA ALA A 276 -3.55 6.40 18.45
C ALA A 276 -3.47 5.07 19.23
N THR A 277 -3.28 5.13 20.55
CA THR A 277 -3.16 3.95 21.42
C THR A 277 -4.46 3.14 21.47
N ASP A 278 -5.60 3.81 21.64
CA ASP A 278 -6.92 3.19 21.67
C ASP A 278 -7.24 2.54 20.32
N LEU A 279 -6.91 3.19 19.21
CA LEU A 279 -7.14 2.64 17.87
C LEU A 279 -6.23 1.44 17.56
N VAL A 280 -4.99 1.43 18.08
CA VAL A 280 -4.13 0.24 18.03
C VAL A 280 -4.77 -0.92 18.81
N ALA A 281 -5.32 -0.67 20.00
CA ALA A 281 -5.98 -1.71 20.80
C ALA A 281 -7.26 -2.24 20.13
N ALA A 282 -8.08 -1.36 19.56
CA ALA A 282 -9.25 -1.72 18.77
C ALA A 282 -8.86 -2.57 17.55
N THR A 283 -7.80 -2.16 16.83
CA THR A 283 -7.26 -2.89 15.67
C THR A 283 -6.75 -4.27 16.08
N ALA A 284 -6.03 -4.37 17.20
CA ALA A 284 -5.56 -5.64 17.75
C ALA A 284 -6.73 -6.61 18.00
N THR A 285 -7.85 -6.10 18.49
CA THR A 285 -9.03 -6.89 18.83
C THR A 285 -9.86 -7.27 17.61
N GLY A 286 -10.14 -6.30 16.73
CA GLY A 286 -11.09 -6.47 15.63
C GLY A 286 -10.50 -6.91 14.30
N LEU A 287 -9.19 -6.68 14.08
CA LEU A 287 -8.53 -6.88 12.78
C LEU A 287 -7.22 -7.67 12.88
N THR A 288 -7.09 -8.51 13.92
CA THR A 288 -6.03 -9.52 13.96
C THR A 288 -6.58 -10.91 14.25
N ARG A 289 -5.88 -11.95 13.80
CA ARG A 289 -6.14 -13.35 14.11
C ARG A 289 -4.87 -13.96 14.68
N ALA A 290 -4.91 -14.35 15.96
CA ALA A 290 -3.72 -14.80 16.69
C ALA A 290 -2.53 -13.82 16.59
N GLY A 291 -2.80 -12.51 16.63
CA GLY A 291 -1.79 -11.46 16.53
C GLY A 291 -1.36 -11.08 15.11
N VAL A 292 -1.79 -11.82 14.09
CA VAL A 292 -1.50 -11.54 12.68
C VAL A 292 -2.58 -10.63 12.09
N ILE A 293 -2.19 -9.61 11.32
CA ILE A 293 -3.13 -8.72 10.62
C ILE A 293 -4.13 -9.52 9.77
N ALA A 294 -5.41 -9.18 9.87
CA ALA A 294 -6.49 -9.84 9.14
C ALA A 294 -6.27 -9.79 7.62
N ALA A 295 -6.55 -10.92 6.97
CA ALA A 295 -6.38 -11.09 5.54
C ALA A 295 -7.18 -10.07 4.72
N ALA A 296 -6.65 -9.73 3.55
CA ALA A 296 -7.31 -8.92 2.55
C ALA A 296 -7.53 -9.71 1.26
N GLY A 297 -8.13 -9.06 0.25
CA GLY A 297 -8.22 -9.62 -1.10
C GLY A 297 -7.00 -9.26 -1.96
N GLY A 298 -7.02 -9.68 -3.22
CA GLY A 298 -6.08 -9.22 -4.24
C GLY A 298 -6.41 -7.82 -4.73
N ASN A 299 -5.78 -7.41 -5.83
CA ASN A 299 -5.94 -6.09 -6.44
C ASN A 299 -5.69 -4.98 -5.40
N ASP A 300 -6.48 -3.90 -5.37
CA ASP A 300 -6.26 -2.78 -4.46
C ASP A 300 -6.17 -3.20 -2.98
N SER A 301 -7.00 -4.17 -2.57
CA SER A 301 -7.03 -4.67 -1.19
C SER A 301 -5.72 -5.32 -0.76
N GLY A 302 -4.90 -5.78 -1.71
CA GLY A 302 -3.61 -6.40 -1.44
C GLY A 302 -2.64 -5.49 -0.72
N LEU A 303 -2.78 -4.16 -0.82
CA LEU A 303 -1.93 -3.17 -0.16
C LEU A 303 -2.36 -2.84 1.28
N PHE A 304 -3.57 -3.22 1.69
CA PHE A 304 -4.17 -2.70 2.92
C PHE A 304 -3.46 -3.19 4.18
N MET A 305 -3.03 -4.45 4.20
CA MET A 305 -2.31 -5.04 5.32
C MET A 305 -0.93 -4.39 5.51
N GLY A 306 -0.22 -4.12 4.41
CA GLY A 306 1.08 -3.45 4.44
C GLY A 306 0.96 -2.03 4.99
N ILE A 307 -0.02 -1.26 4.53
CA ILE A 307 -0.27 0.11 5.01
C ILE A 307 -0.51 0.11 6.52
N LEU A 308 -1.32 -0.82 7.03
CA LEU A 308 -1.50 -0.99 8.46
C LEU A 308 -0.18 -1.30 9.17
N ALA A 309 0.59 -2.28 8.67
CA ALA A 309 1.88 -2.66 9.27
C ALA A 309 2.87 -1.49 9.32
N ARG A 310 2.94 -0.65 8.28
CA ARG A 310 3.78 0.55 8.25
C ARG A 310 3.44 1.48 9.42
N TYR A 311 2.17 1.84 9.56
CA TYR A 311 1.78 2.82 10.57
C TYR A 311 1.79 2.25 11.98
N LEU A 312 1.53 0.94 12.16
CA LEU A 312 1.79 0.28 13.44
C LEU A 312 3.27 0.38 13.84
N ALA A 313 4.20 0.14 12.91
CA ALA A 313 5.62 0.29 13.18
C ALA A 313 6.02 1.74 13.46
N GLU A 314 5.47 2.71 12.73
CA GLU A 314 5.70 4.14 13.03
C GLU A 314 5.21 4.52 14.43
N THR A 315 4.02 4.07 14.84
CA THR A 315 3.48 4.31 16.19
C THR A 315 4.28 3.60 17.27
N ALA A 316 4.72 2.37 17.04
CA ALA A 316 5.59 1.65 17.97
C ALA A 316 6.91 2.40 18.20
N LEU A 317 7.57 2.85 17.13
CA LEU A 317 8.82 3.60 17.20
C LEU A 317 8.64 4.99 17.86
N ALA A 318 7.56 5.70 17.52
CA ALA A 318 7.35 7.07 17.96
C ALA A 318 6.80 7.16 19.40
N LEU A 319 5.90 6.25 19.77
CA LEU A 319 5.14 6.32 21.02
C LEU A 319 5.47 5.17 22.00
N GLY A 320 6.37 4.25 21.63
CA GLY A 320 6.70 3.09 22.46
C GLY A 320 5.55 2.07 22.58
N ASN A 321 4.64 2.03 21.60
CA ASN A 321 3.47 1.15 21.66
C ASN A 321 3.85 -0.32 21.39
N THR A 322 3.94 -1.11 22.45
CA THR A 322 4.35 -2.53 22.40
C THR A 322 3.32 -3.44 21.72
N THR A 323 2.02 -3.11 21.80
CA THR A 323 0.98 -3.85 21.08
C THR A 323 1.16 -3.71 19.57
N ALA A 324 1.43 -2.50 19.09
CA ALA A 324 1.71 -2.25 17.68
C ALA A 324 2.95 -3.01 17.20
N ALA A 325 4.05 -2.97 17.98
CA ALA A 325 5.27 -3.73 17.66
C ALA A 325 5.00 -5.24 17.56
N ARG A 326 4.30 -5.80 18.56
CA ARG A 326 3.93 -7.22 18.58
C ARG A 326 3.14 -7.65 17.35
N ILE A 327 2.15 -6.86 16.92
CA ILE A 327 1.34 -7.18 15.73
C ILE A 327 2.22 -7.24 14.47
N VAL A 328 3.17 -6.30 14.33
CA VAL A 328 4.10 -6.29 13.19
C VAL A 328 4.99 -7.53 13.21
N HIS A 329 5.59 -7.88 14.36
CA HIS A 329 6.45 -9.06 14.48
C HIS A 329 5.71 -10.38 14.23
N GLU A 330 4.53 -10.56 14.83
CA GLU A 330 3.70 -11.76 14.62
C GLU A 330 3.29 -11.88 13.14
N SER A 331 2.90 -10.76 12.52
CA SER A 331 2.55 -10.73 11.11
C SER A 331 3.75 -11.05 10.21
N ALA A 332 4.93 -10.48 10.50
CA ALA A 332 6.15 -10.70 9.73
C ALA A 332 6.61 -12.15 9.79
N ARG A 333 6.56 -12.76 10.97
CA ARG A 333 6.81 -14.20 11.14
C ARG A 333 5.81 -15.03 10.35
N ALA A 334 4.52 -14.78 10.51
CA ALA A 334 3.48 -15.53 9.82
C ALA A 334 3.61 -15.41 8.29
N ALA A 335 3.81 -14.20 7.77
CA ALA A 335 4.01 -13.94 6.34
C ALA A 335 5.24 -14.68 5.80
N TRP A 336 6.33 -14.71 6.57
CA TRP A 336 7.55 -15.43 6.19
C TRP A 336 7.33 -16.94 6.18
N ASP A 337 6.77 -17.52 7.23
CA ASP A 337 6.58 -18.97 7.37
C ASP A 337 5.55 -19.55 6.39
N ASN A 338 4.63 -18.70 5.93
CA ASN A 338 3.57 -19.07 5.00
C ASN A 338 3.83 -18.64 3.55
N ARG A 339 4.95 -17.99 3.25
CA ARG A 339 5.33 -17.63 1.87
C ARG A 339 5.53 -18.88 1.01
N ALA A 340 5.34 -18.71 -0.29
CA ALA A 340 5.94 -19.59 -1.28
C ALA A 340 7.31 -19.04 -1.72
N GLU A 341 8.07 -19.84 -2.46
CA GLU A 341 9.30 -19.41 -3.11
C GLU A 341 9.23 -19.66 -4.61
N VAL A 342 9.80 -18.72 -5.38
CA VAL A 342 10.03 -18.91 -6.81
C VAL A 342 11.43 -18.45 -7.15
N GLN A 343 12.26 -19.37 -7.64
CA GLN A 343 13.68 -19.12 -7.95
C GLN A 343 14.46 -18.57 -6.74
N GLY A 344 14.19 -19.11 -5.53
CA GLY A 344 14.85 -18.71 -4.29
C GLY A 344 14.38 -17.38 -3.70
N LEU A 345 13.34 -16.75 -4.27
CA LEU A 345 12.81 -15.47 -3.80
C LEU A 345 11.38 -15.62 -3.26
N PRO A 346 11.03 -14.89 -2.18
CA PRO A 346 9.74 -15.02 -1.49
C PRO A 346 8.57 -14.59 -2.37
N LEU A 347 7.44 -15.27 -2.25
CA LEU A 347 6.16 -14.94 -2.87
C LEU A 347 5.07 -14.94 -1.80
N PHE A 348 4.51 -13.77 -1.52
CA PHE A 348 3.56 -13.57 -0.43
C PHE A 348 2.12 -13.78 -0.88
N GLY A 349 1.27 -14.19 0.07
CA GLY A 349 -0.16 -14.39 -0.13
C GLY A 349 -1.02 -13.23 0.40
N MET A 350 -2.32 -13.32 0.14
CA MET A 350 -3.34 -12.35 0.57
C MET A 350 -3.74 -12.53 2.06
N ASP A 351 -3.40 -13.67 2.64
CA ASP A 351 -3.59 -14.07 4.03
C ASP A 351 -2.26 -14.58 4.59
N TRP A 352 -1.63 -13.80 5.48
CA TRP A 352 -0.35 -14.18 6.08
C TRP A 352 -0.47 -15.31 7.11
N SER A 353 -1.67 -15.64 7.60
CA SER A 353 -1.91 -16.75 8.52
C SER A 353 -2.02 -18.11 7.82
N ARG A 354 -2.04 -18.14 6.49
CA ARG A 354 -2.23 -19.37 5.71
C ARG A 354 -1.10 -19.56 4.71
N PRO A 355 -0.62 -20.80 4.47
CA PRO A 355 0.38 -21.05 3.43
C PRO A 355 -0.09 -20.60 2.04
N VAL A 356 0.82 -20.07 1.23
CA VAL A 356 0.61 -19.91 -0.21
C VAL A 356 0.66 -21.30 -0.84
N THR A 357 -0.49 -21.78 -1.30
CA THR A 357 -0.61 -23.09 -1.94
C THR A 357 -0.01 -23.05 -3.34
N VAL A 358 0.90 -23.98 -3.64
CA VAL A 358 1.41 -24.23 -4.99
C VAL A 358 0.27 -24.87 -5.79
N PRO A 359 -0.20 -24.28 -6.91
CA PRO A 359 -1.10 -24.99 -7.80
C PRO A 359 -0.41 -26.27 -8.23
N GLY A 360 -1.01 -27.43 -7.96
CA GLY A 360 -0.58 -28.69 -8.55
C GLY A 360 -0.52 -28.54 -10.08
N THR A 361 0.31 -29.35 -10.74
CA THR A 361 0.32 -29.46 -12.21
C THR A 361 -1.11 -29.45 -12.76
N PRO A 362 -1.42 -28.62 -13.77
CA PRO A 362 -2.80 -28.34 -14.14
C PRO A 362 -3.46 -29.59 -14.73
N GLU A 363 -4.49 -30.10 -14.06
CA GLU A 363 -5.50 -30.89 -14.76
C GLU A 363 -6.20 -29.97 -15.77
N ALA A 364 -6.23 -30.41 -17.02
CA ALA A 364 -6.42 -29.61 -18.22
C ALA A 364 -7.84 -29.04 -18.45
N VAL A 365 -8.50 -28.46 -17.44
CA VAL A 365 -9.93 -28.08 -17.54
C VAL A 365 -10.23 -26.60 -17.25
N ALA A 366 -9.27 -25.78 -16.84
CA ALA A 366 -9.55 -24.37 -16.45
C ALA A 366 -9.63 -23.35 -17.62
N GLN A 367 -9.63 -23.79 -18.89
CA GLN A 367 -9.55 -22.86 -20.03
C GLN A 367 -10.89 -22.31 -20.57
N LEU A 368 -12.03 -22.56 -19.92
CA LEU A 368 -13.33 -22.23 -20.56
C LEU A 368 -14.20 -21.16 -19.88
N PHE A 369 -13.83 -20.61 -18.70
CA PHE A 369 -14.61 -19.50 -18.10
C PHE A 369 -13.75 -18.53 -17.29
N PRO A 370 -13.71 -17.21 -17.63
CA PRO A 370 -13.15 -16.20 -16.76
C PRO A 370 -14.22 -15.78 -15.75
N SER A 371 -14.28 -16.41 -14.58
CA SER A 371 -15.13 -15.92 -13.48
C SER A 371 -14.70 -16.47 -12.12
N ALA A 372 -14.66 -15.54 -11.16
CA ALA A 372 -14.54 -15.71 -9.71
C ALA A 372 -13.24 -16.36 -9.21
N VAL A 373 -12.40 -15.54 -8.56
CA VAL A 373 -11.37 -16.01 -7.63
C VAL A 373 -12.05 -16.90 -6.61
N SER A 374 -11.79 -18.20 -6.67
CA SER A 374 -12.30 -19.14 -5.67
C SER A 374 -11.74 -18.76 -4.29
N PRO A 375 -12.55 -18.75 -3.21
CA PRO A 375 -12.12 -18.44 -1.84
C PRO A 375 -11.00 -19.33 -1.26
N SER A 376 -10.54 -20.33 -2.02
CA SER A 376 -9.56 -21.33 -1.62
C SER A 376 -8.10 -20.94 -1.90
N GLU A 377 -7.84 -19.95 -2.75
CA GLU A 377 -6.47 -19.62 -3.19
C GLU A 377 -5.90 -18.42 -2.43
N ASN A 378 -4.83 -18.65 -1.66
CA ASN A 378 -4.07 -17.58 -1.00
C ASN A 378 -3.02 -16.93 -1.94
N LEU A 379 -2.84 -17.50 -3.13
CA LEU A 379 -1.91 -16.99 -4.13
C LEU A 379 -2.52 -15.80 -4.87
N SER A 380 -1.75 -14.73 -5.05
CA SER A 380 -2.11 -13.62 -5.94
C SER A 380 -0.91 -13.20 -6.80
N PRO A 381 -1.13 -12.92 -8.10
CA PRO A 381 -0.09 -12.38 -8.97
C PRO A 381 0.14 -10.88 -8.76
N ASP A 382 -0.66 -10.20 -7.93
CA ASP A 382 -0.72 -8.74 -7.88
C ASP A 382 0.49 -8.13 -7.17
N LEU A 383 1.02 -7.06 -7.76
CA LEU A 383 2.06 -6.23 -7.17
C LEU A 383 1.65 -5.73 -5.78
N SER A 384 0.38 -5.36 -5.60
CA SER A 384 -0.14 -4.85 -4.32
C SER A 384 0.09 -5.82 -3.15
N VAL A 385 -0.15 -7.12 -3.36
CA VAL A 385 0.07 -8.17 -2.35
C VAL A 385 1.54 -8.31 -2.02
N GLN A 386 2.40 -8.27 -3.05
CA GLN A 386 3.85 -8.36 -2.85
C GLN A 386 4.42 -7.12 -2.16
N LEU A 387 3.88 -5.93 -2.46
CA LEU A 387 4.25 -4.70 -1.78
C LEU A 387 3.87 -4.74 -0.30
N SER A 388 2.72 -5.29 0.08
CA SER A 388 2.37 -5.46 1.50
C SER A 388 3.35 -6.35 2.24
N GLY A 389 3.76 -7.48 1.64
CA GLY A 389 4.77 -8.35 2.24
C GLY A 389 6.14 -7.67 2.38
N TRP A 390 6.57 -6.92 1.37
CA TRP A 390 7.82 -6.15 1.45
C TRP A 390 7.74 -5.04 2.52
N MET A 391 6.66 -4.27 2.54
CA MET A 391 6.42 -3.20 3.52
C MET A 391 6.43 -3.74 4.96
N LEU A 392 5.81 -4.90 5.19
CA LEU A 392 5.81 -5.58 6.48
C LEU A 392 7.22 -5.97 6.94
N LEU A 393 8.05 -6.51 6.04
CA LEU A 393 9.40 -6.95 6.41
C LEU A 393 10.37 -5.77 6.63
N GLU A 394 10.18 -4.66 5.92
CA GLU A 394 10.89 -3.42 6.24
C GLU A 394 10.45 -2.84 7.59
N ALA A 395 9.15 -2.94 7.92
CA ALA A 395 8.62 -2.54 9.22
C ALA A 395 9.17 -3.40 10.37
N ASP A 396 9.17 -4.74 10.22
CA ASP A 396 9.76 -5.69 11.16
C ASP A 396 11.25 -5.40 11.42
N TYR A 397 12.02 -5.21 10.35
CA TYR A 397 13.43 -4.83 10.46
C TYR A 397 13.63 -3.54 11.25
N ARG A 398 12.85 -2.48 10.95
CA ARG A 398 12.98 -1.19 11.65
C ARG A 398 12.72 -1.31 13.15
N LEU A 399 11.74 -2.12 13.55
CA LEU A 399 11.44 -2.36 14.96
C LEU A 399 12.56 -3.16 15.63
N THR A 400 13.01 -4.26 15.03
CA THR A 400 14.09 -5.08 15.58
C THR A 400 15.40 -4.29 15.68
N ALA A 401 15.72 -3.46 14.68
CA ALA A 401 16.90 -2.60 14.70
C ALA A 401 16.84 -1.51 15.79
N ALA A 402 15.63 -1.11 16.19
CA ALA A 402 15.40 -0.19 17.31
C ALA A 402 15.31 -0.88 18.68
N GLY A 403 15.39 -2.22 18.74
CA GLY A 403 15.29 -3.00 19.96
C GLY A 403 13.88 -3.14 20.53
N LEU A 404 12.85 -2.99 19.69
CA LEU A 404 11.44 -3.18 20.04
C LEU A 404 10.94 -4.60 19.75
#